data_AF-A0A838NJG6-F1
#
_entry.id   AF-A0A838NJG6-F1
#
_cell.length_a   1.000
_cell.length_b   1.000
_cell.length_c   1.000
_cell.angle_alpha   90.00
_cell.angle_beta   90.00
_cell.angle_gamma   90.00
#
_symmetry.space_group_name_H-M   'P 1'
#
loop_
_entity.id
_entity.type
_entity.pdbx_description
1 polymer ?
#
loop_
_entity_poly.entity_id
_entity_poly.type
_entity_poly.pdbx_seq_one_letter_code
_entity_poly.pdbx_strand_id
1 'polypeptide(L)'
;MPLLRHSLAMFALSAAAPVMAQTTPGAGPGRVVAAAISADALRAHLEFLADDALEGRAPGTRGGELAQKYIASQFRRLGLEPAGDSGSYFQQVPIISLTPSPSLSVVAPVAMPLTWKDDFALWSMRNDSSVGFRGEAVFVGYGIVAPELGWNDYAGLDAKGKIVVALVNDPGLQDSTLFRGKILTYYGRWTYKVEEARRQGAAGLL
;
A
#
# COMPACT_ATOMS: atom_id res chain seq x y z
N MET A 1 3.53 94.39 -42.31
CA MET A 1 3.51 93.72 -43.62
C MET A 1 3.26 92.23 -43.41
N PRO A 2 2.35 91.64 -44.20
CA PRO A 2 1.52 90.48 -43.85
C PRO A 2 2.18 89.16 -44.30
N LEU A 3 1.76 87.98 -43.86
CA LEU A 3 0.64 87.21 -44.41
C LEU A 3 0.43 85.97 -43.50
N LEU A 4 -0.75 85.81 -42.92
CA LEU A 4 -1.76 84.83 -43.34
C LEU A 4 -1.25 83.38 -43.49
N ARG A 5 -1.76 82.49 -42.62
CA ARG A 5 -2.55 81.33 -43.06
C ARG A 5 -3.37 80.73 -41.91
N HIS A 6 -4.68 80.74 -42.13
CA HIS A 6 -5.71 80.11 -41.35
C HIS A 6 -5.62 78.58 -41.52
N SER A 7 -5.97 77.81 -40.48
CA SER A 7 -6.76 76.57 -40.63
C SER A 7 -7.30 76.10 -39.28
N LEU A 8 -8.60 76.31 -39.14
CA LEU A 8 -9.52 75.69 -38.19
C LEU A 8 -9.84 74.27 -38.70
N ALA A 9 -9.73 73.21 -37.90
CA ALA A 9 -10.62 72.04 -37.99
C ALA A 9 -10.37 70.95 -36.93
N MET A 10 -11.47 70.61 -36.27
CA MET A 10 -11.93 69.29 -35.85
C MET A 10 -11.20 68.54 -34.73
N PHE A 11 -11.82 68.65 -33.55
CA PHE A 11 -12.06 67.57 -32.59
C PHE A 11 -12.40 66.24 -33.30
N ALA A 12 -11.58 65.22 -33.09
CA ALA A 12 -11.95 63.82 -33.30
C ALA A 12 -11.77 63.09 -31.97
N LEU A 13 -12.91 62.84 -31.32
CA LEU A 13 -13.06 62.03 -30.13
C LEU A 13 -12.69 60.58 -30.48
N SER A 14 -11.46 60.16 -30.15
CA SER A 14 -11.03 58.77 -30.33
C SER A 14 -11.63 57.93 -29.19
N ALA A 15 -12.63 57.13 -29.53
CA ALA A 15 -13.26 56.17 -28.62
C ALA A 15 -12.23 55.13 -28.18
N ALA A 16 -11.95 55.08 -26.88
CA ALA A 16 -11.21 53.98 -26.27
C ALA A 16 -12.05 52.70 -26.34
N ALA A 17 -11.72 51.80 -27.27
CA ALA A 17 -12.20 50.43 -27.20
C ALA A 17 -11.49 49.74 -26.03
N PRO A 18 -12.21 49.14 -25.05
CA PRO A 18 -11.56 48.27 -24.10
C PRO A 18 -11.15 47.03 -24.88
N VAL A 19 -9.85 46.88 -25.12
CA VAL A 19 -9.30 45.57 -25.48
C VAL A 19 -9.58 44.67 -24.28
N MET A 20 -10.65 43.89 -24.38
CA MET A 20 -10.85 42.72 -23.55
C MET A 20 -9.70 41.76 -23.86
N ALA A 21 -8.61 41.90 -23.13
CA ALA A 21 -7.63 40.84 -22.97
C ALA A 21 -8.30 39.71 -22.19
N GLN A 22 -9.13 38.92 -22.87
CA GLN A 22 -9.48 37.60 -22.37
C GLN A 22 -8.23 36.74 -22.52
N THR A 23 -7.43 36.70 -21.46
CA THR A 23 -6.49 35.61 -21.25
C THR A 23 -7.33 34.34 -21.13
N THR A 24 -7.45 33.59 -22.23
CA THR A 24 -7.89 32.20 -22.17
C THR A 24 -7.05 31.54 -21.08
N PRO A 25 -7.64 30.94 -20.02
CA PRO A 25 -6.86 30.24 -19.02
C PRO A 25 -6.13 29.10 -19.72
N GLY A 26 -4.86 29.32 -20.04
CA GLY A 26 -3.99 28.29 -20.59
C GLY A 26 -4.06 27.11 -19.62
N ALA A 27 -4.39 25.93 -20.15
CA ALA A 27 -4.44 24.72 -19.35
C ALA A 27 -3.10 24.57 -18.62
N GLY A 28 -3.09 24.81 -17.30
CA GLY A 28 -1.89 24.62 -16.50
C GLY A 28 -1.37 23.19 -16.65
N PRO A 29 -0.09 22.93 -16.31
CA PRO A 29 0.55 21.61 -16.53
C PRO A 29 -0.30 20.43 -16.03
N GLY A 30 -0.99 20.59 -14.89
CA GLY A 30 -1.88 19.57 -14.34
C GLY A 30 -3.11 19.24 -15.20
N ARG A 31 -3.64 20.21 -15.95
CA ARG A 31 -4.80 20.01 -16.85
C ARG A 31 -4.40 19.33 -18.16
N VAL A 32 -3.18 19.56 -18.63
CA VAL A 32 -2.58 18.85 -19.78
C VAL A 32 -2.31 17.38 -19.41
N VAL A 33 -1.75 17.13 -18.23
CA VAL A 33 -1.52 15.76 -17.73
C VAL A 33 -2.84 15.02 -17.50
N ALA A 34 -3.85 15.66 -16.89
CA ALA A 34 -5.16 15.05 -16.68
C ALA A 34 -5.86 14.71 -18.01
N ALA A 35 -5.71 15.55 -19.04
CA ALA A 35 -6.25 15.30 -20.37
C ALA A 35 -5.49 14.19 -21.13
N ALA A 36 -4.25 13.88 -20.75
CA ALA A 36 -3.46 12.81 -21.34
C ALA A 36 -3.78 11.41 -20.75
N ILE A 37 -4.52 11.33 -19.64
CA ILE A 37 -4.98 10.07 -19.07
C ILE A 37 -6.18 9.58 -19.87
N SER A 38 -6.01 8.45 -20.56
CA SER A 38 -7.07 7.80 -21.32
C SER A 38 -7.59 6.57 -20.60
N ALA A 39 -8.93 6.46 -20.46
CA ALA A 39 -9.58 5.28 -19.91
C ALA A 39 -9.26 4.02 -20.73
N ASP A 40 -9.17 4.15 -22.06
CA ASP A 40 -8.86 3.03 -22.94
C ASP A 40 -7.40 2.58 -22.79
N ALA A 41 -6.46 3.52 -22.60
CA ALA A 41 -5.07 3.18 -22.32
C ALA A 41 -4.93 2.45 -20.98
N LEU A 42 -5.61 2.93 -19.94
CA LEU A 42 -5.65 2.27 -18.63
C LEU A 42 -6.25 0.86 -18.74
N ARG A 43 -7.37 0.72 -19.46
CA ARG A 43 -8.01 -0.58 -19.68
C ARG A 43 -7.07 -1.55 -20.38
N ALA A 44 -6.39 -1.14 -21.44
CA ALA A 44 -5.44 -2.02 -22.15
C ALA A 44 -4.29 -2.51 -21.26
N HIS A 45 -3.75 -1.65 -20.38
CA HIS A 45 -2.74 -2.07 -19.41
C HIS A 45 -3.28 -3.07 -18.39
N LEU A 46 -4.49 -2.82 -17.87
CA LEU A 46 -5.14 -3.70 -16.90
C LEU A 46 -5.48 -5.06 -17.49
N GLU A 47 -6.06 -5.08 -18.69
CA GLU A 47 -6.40 -6.31 -19.41
C GLU A 47 -5.16 -7.16 -19.65
N PHE A 48 -4.08 -6.58 -20.18
CA PHE A 48 -2.84 -7.33 -20.39
C PHE A 48 -2.25 -7.87 -19.07
N LEU A 49 -2.20 -7.06 -18.00
CA LEU A 49 -1.61 -7.48 -16.73
C LEU A 49 -2.49 -8.44 -15.92
N ALA A 50 -3.77 -8.57 -16.28
CA ALA A 50 -4.71 -9.50 -15.67
C ALA A 50 -5.02 -10.70 -16.57
N ASP A 51 -4.44 -10.77 -17.76
CA ASP A 51 -4.69 -11.82 -18.74
C ASP A 51 -4.21 -13.19 -18.23
N ASP A 52 -5.01 -14.23 -18.48
CA ASP A 52 -4.70 -15.62 -18.13
C ASP A 52 -3.38 -16.10 -18.74
N ALA A 53 -2.92 -15.51 -19.86
CA ALA A 53 -1.63 -15.80 -20.48
C ALA A 53 -0.44 -15.55 -19.55
N LEU A 54 -0.60 -14.69 -18.53
CA LEU A 54 0.42 -14.45 -17.50
C LEU A 54 0.37 -15.53 -16.41
N GLU A 55 -0.74 -16.25 -16.20
CA GLU A 55 -0.91 -17.25 -15.13
C GLU A 55 -0.71 -16.65 -13.71
N GLY A 56 -0.89 -15.34 -13.57
CA GLY A 56 -0.60 -14.57 -12.36
C GLY A 56 0.70 -13.75 -12.46
N ARG A 57 1.06 -13.04 -11.39
CA ARG A 57 2.21 -12.12 -11.38
C ARG A 57 3.03 -12.22 -10.10
N ALA A 58 3.01 -13.38 -9.46
CA ALA A 58 3.77 -13.60 -8.24
C ALA A 58 5.28 -13.50 -8.52
N PRO A 59 6.08 -12.96 -7.58
CA PRO A 59 7.53 -12.89 -7.77
C PRO A 59 8.15 -14.26 -8.04
N GLY A 60 9.13 -14.32 -8.93
CA GLY A 60 9.82 -15.57 -9.31
C GLY A 60 8.99 -16.53 -10.18
N THR A 61 7.84 -16.11 -10.69
CA THR A 61 7.02 -16.91 -11.63
C THR A 61 7.17 -16.42 -13.07
N ARG A 62 6.83 -17.29 -14.05
CA ARG A 62 6.78 -16.95 -15.49
C ARG A 62 5.97 -15.67 -15.75
N GLY A 63 4.79 -15.59 -15.17
CA GLY A 63 3.92 -14.42 -15.27
C GLY A 63 4.49 -13.14 -14.67
N GLY A 64 5.16 -13.28 -13.52
CA GLY A 64 5.92 -12.18 -12.90
C GLY A 64 6.99 -11.62 -13.85
N GLU A 65 7.77 -12.48 -14.51
CA GLU A 65 8.78 -12.06 -15.48
C GLU A 65 8.17 -11.36 -16.72
N LEU A 66 7.04 -11.87 -17.23
CA LEU A 66 6.33 -11.24 -18.34
C LEU A 66 5.82 -9.84 -17.96
N ALA A 67 5.24 -9.70 -16.77
CA ALA A 67 4.79 -8.41 -16.25
C ALA A 67 5.96 -7.42 -16.08
N GLN A 68 7.11 -7.87 -15.56
CA GLN A 68 8.32 -7.07 -15.45
C GLN A 68 8.79 -6.56 -16.82
N LYS A 69 8.89 -7.45 -17.81
CA LYS A 69 9.31 -7.09 -19.19
C LYS A 69 8.32 -6.13 -19.84
N TYR A 70 7.02 -6.33 -19.61
CA TYR A 70 6.00 -5.42 -20.10
C TYR A 70 6.17 -4.00 -19.53
N ILE A 71 6.33 -3.86 -18.21
CA ILE A 71 6.54 -2.56 -17.56
C ILE A 71 7.82 -1.89 -18.10
N ALA A 72 8.92 -2.63 -18.20
CA ALA A 72 10.16 -2.14 -18.78
C ALA A 72 9.97 -1.66 -20.24
N SER A 73 9.15 -2.37 -21.03
CA SER A 73 8.82 -1.94 -22.40
C SER A 73 8.02 -0.64 -22.42
N GLN A 74 7.11 -0.42 -21.47
CA GLN A 74 6.36 0.83 -21.36
C GLN A 74 7.27 2.00 -20.96
N PHE A 75 8.19 1.79 -20.01
CA PHE A 75 9.19 2.79 -19.64
C PHE A 75 10.07 3.19 -20.83
N ARG A 76 10.54 2.20 -21.60
CA ARG A 76 11.29 2.46 -22.84
C ARG A 76 10.47 3.25 -23.86
N ARG A 77 9.20 2.89 -24.08
CA ARG A 77 8.31 3.60 -25.00
C ARG A 77 8.08 5.06 -24.60
N LEU A 78 8.08 5.33 -23.30
CA LEU A 78 7.94 6.67 -22.73
C LEU A 78 9.26 7.47 -22.71
N GLY A 79 10.38 6.85 -23.11
CA GLY A 79 11.69 7.50 -23.15
C GLY A 79 12.38 7.63 -21.79
N LEU A 80 11.97 6.85 -20.79
CA LEU A 80 12.63 6.84 -19.49
C LEU A 80 14.01 6.19 -19.61
N GLU A 81 14.99 6.76 -18.93
CA GLU A 81 16.31 6.15 -18.78
C GLU A 81 16.26 5.01 -17.75
N PRO A 82 16.98 3.90 -17.99
CA PRO A 82 17.07 2.81 -17.03
C PRO A 82 17.88 3.21 -15.78
N ALA A 83 17.41 2.83 -14.59
CA ALA A 83 18.04 3.15 -13.31
C ALA A 83 18.20 1.93 -12.37
N GLY A 84 17.97 0.73 -12.89
CA GLY A 84 18.16 -0.53 -12.18
C GLY A 84 19.60 -1.04 -12.28
N ASP A 85 19.79 -2.29 -11.86
CA ASP A 85 21.10 -2.94 -11.81
C ASP A 85 21.76 -2.93 -13.19
N SER A 86 23.05 -2.59 -13.21
CA SER A 86 23.88 -2.54 -14.42
C SER A 86 23.28 -1.68 -15.55
N GLY A 87 22.54 -0.61 -15.21
CA GLY A 87 21.92 0.28 -16.20
C GLY A 87 20.73 -0.36 -16.92
N SER A 88 20.04 -1.31 -16.27
CA SER A 88 18.83 -1.94 -16.78
C SER A 88 17.56 -1.30 -16.20
N TYR A 89 16.38 -1.77 -16.61
CA TYR A 89 15.10 -1.38 -15.99
C TYR A 89 14.75 -2.24 -14.77
N PHE A 90 15.64 -3.14 -14.34
CA PHE A 90 15.36 -4.16 -13.34
C PHE A 90 16.23 -3.99 -12.11
N GLN A 91 15.63 -4.12 -10.94
CA GLN A 91 16.33 -4.24 -9.66
C GLN A 91 16.16 -5.66 -9.14
N GLN A 92 17.26 -6.36 -8.93
CA GLN A 92 17.27 -7.68 -8.33
C GLN A 92 17.04 -7.57 -6.83
N VAL A 93 16.06 -8.31 -6.35
CA VAL A 93 15.73 -8.41 -4.92
C VAL A 93 15.78 -9.88 -4.54
N PRO A 94 16.55 -10.27 -3.49
CA PRO A 94 16.54 -11.65 -3.03
C PRO A 94 15.17 -11.99 -2.47
N ILE A 95 14.60 -13.12 -2.91
CA ILE A 95 13.31 -13.62 -2.47
C ILE A 95 13.50 -15.01 -1.89
N ILE A 96 12.83 -15.27 -0.77
CA ILE A 96 12.72 -16.59 -0.18
C ILE A 96 11.32 -17.10 -0.50
N SER A 97 11.24 -18.33 -1.01
CA SER A 97 9.97 -19.03 -1.21
C SER A 97 9.84 -20.13 -0.16
N LEU A 98 8.66 -20.23 0.44
CA LEU A 98 8.35 -21.22 1.46
C LEU A 98 7.08 -21.96 1.03
N THR A 99 7.18 -23.28 0.91
CA THR A 99 6.02 -24.17 0.78
C THR A 99 5.80 -24.84 2.13
N PRO A 100 4.95 -24.27 3.00
CA PRO A 100 4.81 -24.78 4.36
C PRO A 100 4.09 -26.14 4.36
N SER A 101 4.23 -26.91 5.45
CA SER A 101 3.47 -28.15 5.71
C SER A 101 3.06 -28.26 7.18
N PRO A 102 2.32 -27.27 7.72
CA PRO A 102 2.05 -27.18 9.15
C PRO A 102 1.08 -28.27 9.62
N SER A 103 1.21 -28.60 10.91
CA SER A 103 0.19 -29.28 11.69
C SER A 103 -0.06 -28.47 12.95
N LEU A 104 -1.31 -28.43 13.39
CA LEU A 104 -1.71 -27.73 14.60
C LEU A 104 -2.76 -28.58 15.33
N SER A 105 -2.66 -28.61 16.66
CA SER A 105 -3.68 -29.20 17.52
C SER A 105 -3.87 -28.34 18.75
N VAL A 106 -5.13 -28.13 19.11
CA VAL A 106 -5.52 -27.47 20.37
C VAL A 106 -5.87 -28.56 21.37
N VAL A 107 -5.36 -28.46 22.60
CA VAL A 107 -5.60 -29.46 23.65
C VAL A 107 -6.47 -28.84 24.75
N ALA A 108 -7.74 -29.28 24.84
CA ALA A 108 -8.66 -28.82 25.89
C ALA A 108 -9.88 -29.76 26.07
N PRO A 109 -9.91 -30.70 27.04
CA PRO A 109 -8.79 -31.38 27.70
C PRO A 109 -8.15 -32.47 26.82
N VAL A 110 -8.82 -32.86 25.72
CA VAL A 110 -8.34 -33.81 24.72
C VAL A 110 -7.77 -33.05 23.53
N ALA A 111 -6.84 -33.66 22.79
CA ALA A 111 -6.28 -33.10 21.58
C ALA A 111 -7.31 -33.06 20.46
N MET A 112 -7.49 -31.87 19.88
CA MET A 112 -8.32 -31.61 18.71
C MET A 112 -7.38 -31.21 17.57
N PRO A 113 -7.11 -32.09 16.60
CA PRO A 113 -6.32 -31.72 15.44
C PRO A 113 -7.11 -30.74 14.56
N LEU A 114 -6.42 -29.77 13.99
CA LEU A 114 -7.00 -28.81 13.05
C LEU A 114 -6.53 -29.13 11.63
N THR A 115 -7.42 -28.91 10.67
CA THR A 115 -7.17 -29.14 9.24
C THR A 115 -6.60 -27.87 8.64
N TRP A 116 -5.38 -27.96 8.09
CA TRP A 116 -4.75 -26.83 7.44
C TRP A 116 -5.56 -26.39 6.21
N LYS A 117 -5.77 -25.06 6.08
CA LYS A 117 -6.55 -24.34 5.05
C LYS A 117 -8.06 -24.33 5.29
N ASP A 118 -8.57 -25.23 6.11
CA ASP A 118 -9.98 -25.21 6.52
C ASP A 118 -10.12 -24.49 7.87
N ASP A 119 -9.31 -24.86 8.86
CA ASP A 119 -9.41 -24.35 10.24
C ASP A 119 -8.37 -23.27 10.55
N PHE A 120 -7.21 -23.30 9.88
CA PHE A 120 -6.12 -22.36 10.15
C PHE A 120 -5.23 -22.10 8.94
N ALA A 121 -4.58 -20.94 8.96
CA ALA A 121 -3.43 -20.61 8.13
C ALA A 121 -2.25 -20.23 9.05
N LEU A 122 -1.04 -20.65 8.67
CA LEU A 122 0.16 -20.38 9.45
C LEU A 122 1.26 -19.87 8.51
N TRP A 123 1.92 -18.79 8.91
CA TRP A 123 3.11 -18.27 8.24
C TRP A 123 4.32 -18.37 9.16
N SER A 124 5.49 -18.23 8.57
CA SER A 124 6.72 -17.97 9.31
C SER A 124 7.44 -16.81 8.63
N MET A 125 7.93 -15.86 9.44
CA MET A 125 8.87 -14.83 8.98
C MET A 125 10.33 -15.29 9.09
N ARG A 126 10.54 -16.57 9.41
CA ARG A 126 11.86 -17.18 9.59
C ARG A 126 12.11 -18.18 8.46
N ASN A 127 13.34 -18.19 7.94
CA ASN A 127 13.80 -19.14 6.93
C ASN A 127 14.37 -20.41 7.57
N ASP A 128 13.65 -20.97 8.54
CA ASP A 128 14.01 -22.22 9.21
C ASP A 128 13.30 -23.38 8.51
N SER A 129 13.98 -24.52 8.33
CA SER A 129 13.42 -25.70 7.64
C SER A 129 12.32 -26.41 8.43
N SER A 130 12.31 -26.24 9.75
CA SER A 130 11.27 -26.77 10.64
C SER A 130 11.23 -25.95 11.93
N VAL A 131 10.02 -25.70 12.43
CA VAL A 131 9.76 -25.06 13.72
C VAL A 131 8.64 -25.82 14.40
N GLY A 132 8.84 -26.15 15.68
CA GLY A 132 7.83 -26.81 16.51
C GLY A 132 7.77 -26.15 17.88
N PHE A 133 6.57 -25.95 18.38
CA PHE A 133 6.35 -25.41 19.71
C PHE A 133 5.09 -26.01 20.34
N ARG A 134 5.15 -26.26 21.64
CA ARG A 134 3.99 -26.65 22.46
C ARG A 134 4.03 -25.84 23.74
N GLY A 135 2.96 -25.14 24.03
CA GLY A 135 2.83 -24.35 25.24
C GLY A 135 1.38 -23.98 25.51
N GLU A 136 1.18 -23.34 26.66
CA GLU A 136 -0.11 -22.76 27.03
C GLU A 136 -0.49 -21.65 26.06
N ALA A 137 -1.77 -21.54 25.76
CA ALA A 137 -2.33 -20.45 24.97
C ALA A 137 -2.97 -19.41 25.90
N VAL A 138 -2.66 -18.12 25.69
CA VAL A 138 -3.24 -17.01 26.46
C VAL A 138 -3.88 -16.02 25.52
N PHE A 139 -5.16 -15.72 25.72
CA PHE A 139 -5.85 -14.68 24.97
C PHE A 139 -5.43 -13.29 25.47
N VAL A 140 -4.97 -12.44 24.55
CA VAL A 140 -4.41 -11.11 24.85
C VAL A 140 -5.19 -9.99 24.16
N GLY A 141 -6.50 -10.14 23.97
CA GLY A 141 -7.31 -9.11 23.32
C GLY A 141 -6.81 -8.81 21.91
N TYR A 142 -6.42 -7.57 21.63
CA TYR A 142 -5.81 -7.18 20.35
C TYR A 142 -4.27 -7.24 20.38
N GLY A 143 -3.64 -7.60 21.51
CA GLY A 143 -2.19 -7.64 21.64
C GLY A 143 -1.54 -6.25 21.52
N ILE A 144 -2.21 -5.22 22.02
CA ILE A 144 -1.79 -3.82 21.89
C ILE A 144 -1.25 -3.26 23.21
N VAL A 145 -0.11 -2.61 23.12
CA VAL A 145 0.44 -1.71 24.15
C VAL A 145 0.58 -0.32 23.53
N ALA A 146 -0.33 0.59 23.85
CA ALA A 146 -0.38 1.97 23.36
C ALA A 146 -0.52 2.93 24.56
N PRO A 147 0.59 3.27 25.25
CA PRO A 147 0.56 4.11 26.45
C PRO A 147 -0.04 5.51 26.21
N GLU A 148 0.15 6.07 25.02
CA GLU A 148 -0.41 7.36 24.63
C GLU A 148 -1.94 7.36 24.48
N LEU A 149 -2.53 6.16 24.39
CA LEU A 149 -3.98 5.93 24.39
C LEU A 149 -4.47 5.32 25.71
N GLY A 150 -3.59 5.14 26.70
CA GLY A 150 -3.91 4.47 27.96
C GLY A 150 -4.32 3.00 27.78
N TRP A 151 -3.86 2.34 26.71
CA TRP A 151 -4.28 0.98 26.36
C TRP A 151 -3.15 -0.03 26.55
N ASN A 152 -3.42 -1.14 27.24
CA ASN A 152 -2.47 -2.24 27.40
C ASN A 152 -3.20 -3.57 27.57
N ASP A 153 -3.29 -4.35 26.49
CA ASP A 153 -3.92 -5.67 26.49
C ASP A 153 -3.10 -6.73 27.27
N TYR A 154 -1.82 -6.46 27.52
CA TYR A 154 -0.93 -7.35 28.27
C TYR A 154 -0.91 -7.05 29.77
N ALA A 155 -1.60 -6.00 30.22
CA ALA A 155 -1.59 -5.60 31.63
C ALA A 155 -2.12 -6.74 32.52
N GLY A 156 -1.26 -7.22 33.43
CA GLY A 156 -1.61 -8.31 34.35
C GLY A 156 -1.60 -9.71 33.73
N LEU A 157 -1.21 -9.86 32.47
CA LEU A 157 -1.09 -11.16 31.80
C LEU A 157 0.36 -11.64 31.79
N ASP A 158 0.56 -12.94 31.99
CA ASP A 158 1.85 -13.60 31.79
C ASP A 158 1.91 -14.26 30.41
N ALA A 159 2.59 -13.62 29.46
CA ALA A 159 2.80 -14.10 28.10
C ALA A 159 4.10 -14.91 27.93
N LYS A 160 4.98 -14.93 28.94
CA LYS A 160 6.35 -15.42 28.78
C LYS A 160 6.38 -16.91 28.46
N GLY A 161 6.96 -17.27 27.32
CA GLY A 161 7.06 -18.66 26.87
C GLY A 161 5.73 -19.28 26.47
N LYS A 162 4.67 -18.48 26.26
CA LYS A 162 3.33 -18.96 25.87
C LYS A 162 3.02 -18.62 24.42
N ILE A 163 1.99 -19.25 23.88
CA ILE A 163 1.37 -18.85 22.61
C ILE A 163 0.33 -17.79 22.95
N VAL A 164 0.53 -16.56 22.51
CA VAL A 164 -0.50 -15.54 22.66
C VAL A 164 -1.50 -15.64 21.52
N VAL A 165 -2.79 -15.48 21.82
CA VAL A 165 -3.88 -15.47 20.84
C VAL A 165 -4.46 -14.06 20.81
N ALA A 166 -4.41 -13.41 19.65
CA ALA A 166 -4.83 -12.01 19.51
C ALA A 166 -5.84 -11.83 18.38
N LEU A 167 -6.69 -10.82 18.54
CA LEU A 167 -7.61 -10.36 17.50
C LEU A 167 -6.87 -9.56 16.43
N VAL A 168 -7.33 -9.69 15.19
CA VAL A 168 -6.86 -8.92 14.04
C VAL A 168 -7.35 -7.46 14.13
N ASN A 169 -6.57 -6.53 13.57
CA ASN A 169 -6.80 -5.08 13.61
C ASN A 169 -6.65 -4.46 15.02
N ASP A 170 -7.06 -3.21 15.17
CA ASP A 170 -7.23 -2.54 16.46
C ASP A 170 -8.74 -2.40 16.74
N PRO A 171 -9.17 -2.15 17.99
CA PRO A 171 -10.59 -2.16 18.35
C PRO A 171 -11.41 -1.06 17.65
N GLY A 172 -10.76 -0.08 17.02
CA GLY A 172 -11.42 0.99 16.26
C GLY A 172 -12.32 0.49 15.12
N LEU A 173 -12.03 -0.70 14.57
CA LEU A 173 -12.84 -1.31 13.52
C LEU A 173 -14.24 -1.71 14.02
N GLN A 174 -14.34 -2.22 15.25
CA GLN A 174 -15.60 -2.62 15.88
C GLN A 174 -16.27 -1.46 16.59
N ASP A 175 -15.50 -0.64 17.31
CA ASP A 175 -15.98 0.56 17.99
C ASP A 175 -15.23 1.79 17.47
N SER A 176 -15.92 2.58 16.66
CA SER A 176 -15.33 3.76 16.02
C SER A 176 -14.90 4.86 17.00
N THR A 177 -15.30 4.78 18.27
CA THR A 177 -14.90 5.74 19.32
C THR A 177 -13.50 5.46 19.88
N LEU A 178 -12.96 4.27 19.62
CA LEU A 178 -11.64 3.86 20.05
C LEU A 178 -10.59 4.12 18.96
N PHE A 179 -9.36 4.42 19.37
CA PHE A 179 -8.22 4.66 18.47
C PHE A 179 -8.54 5.69 17.37
N ARG A 180 -8.48 5.29 16.09
CA ARG A 180 -8.82 6.12 14.92
C ARG A 180 -10.07 5.61 14.20
N GLY A 181 -10.92 4.90 14.94
CA GLY A 181 -12.10 4.22 14.43
C GLY A 181 -11.76 3.27 13.28
N LYS A 182 -12.50 3.36 12.17
CA LYS A 182 -12.33 2.46 11.02
C LYS A 182 -10.99 2.61 10.28
N ILE A 183 -10.18 3.60 10.63
CA ILE A 183 -8.86 3.81 10.03
C ILE A 183 -7.85 2.95 10.77
N LEU A 184 -7.32 1.93 10.09
CA LEU A 184 -6.31 1.03 10.65
C LEU A 184 -5.09 1.81 11.16
N THR A 185 -4.78 1.62 12.43
CA THR A 185 -3.59 2.22 13.07
C THR A 185 -2.35 1.33 12.90
N TYR A 186 -1.20 1.82 13.36
CA TYR A 186 0.00 1.00 13.46
C TYR A 186 -0.23 -0.26 14.33
N TYR A 187 -1.00 -0.11 15.42
CA TYR A 187 -1.33 -1.17 16.37
C TYR A 187 -2.15 -2.32 15.77
N GLY A 188 -2.94 -2.04 14.74
CA GLY A 188 -3.72 -3.07 14.06
C GLY A 188 -2.90 -3.96 13.11
N ARG A 189 -1.65 -3.60 12.80
CA ARG A 189 -0.81 -4.35 11.85
C ARG A 189 -0.26 -5.63 12.47
N TRP A 190 -0.25 -6.72 11.70
CA TRP A 190 0.32 -8.00 12.13
C TRP A 190 1.79 -7.92 12.54
N THR A 191 2.59 -7.10 11.86
CA THR A 191 4.00 -6.89 12.21
C THR A 191 4.16 -6.32 13.62
N TYR A 192 3.35 -5.32 13.97
CA TYR A 192 3.35 -4.77 15.32
C TYR A 192 2.99 -5.83 16.36
N LYS A 193 1.93 -6.61 16.13
CA LYS A 193 1.49 -7.66 17.07
C LYS A 193 2.56 -8.73 17.29
N VAL A 194 3.23 -9.17 16.22
CA VAL A 194 4.34 -10.14 16.30
C VAL A 194 5.51 -9.56 17.11
N GLU A 195 5.89 -8.31 16.84
CA GLU A 195 6.95 -7.64 17.58
C GLU A 195 6.59 -7.44 19.05
N GLU A 196 5.37 -7.00 19.35
CA GLU A 196 4.92 -6.75 20.71
C GLU A 196 4.81 -8.07 21.49
N ALA A 197 4.21 -9.11 20.92
CA ALA A 197 4.20 -10.44 21.52
C ALA A 197 5.62 -10.91 21.88
N ARG A 198 6.60 -10.66 20.99
CA ARG A 198 8.02 -10.96 21.26
C ARG A 198 8.59 -10.10 22.39
N ARG A 199 8.27 -8.80 22.47
CA ARG A 199 8.68 -7.92 23.59
C ARG A 199 8.14 -8.42 24.93
N GLN A 200 6.92 -8.95 24.92
CA GLN A 200 6.27 -9.56 26.09
C GLN A 200 6.79 -10.98 26.41
N GLY A 201 7.73 -11.49 25.63
CA GLY A 201 8.37 -12.79 25.85
C GLY A 201 7.57 -13.99 25.37
N ALA A 202 6.53 -13.79 24.53
CA ALA A 202 5.76 -14.88 23.95
C ALA A 202 6.64 -15.76 23.05
N ALA A 203 6.33 -17.05 23.04
CA ALA A 203 6.98 -18.03 22.17
C ALA A 203 6.33 -18.12 20.78
N GLY A 204 5.07 -17.68 20.65
CA GLY A 204 4.33 -17.63 19.40
C GLY A 204 3.10 -16.71 19.48
N LEU A 205 2.55 -16.36 18.32
CA LEU A 205 1.33 -15.57 18.16
C LEU A 205 0.38 -16.31 17.21
N LEU A 206 -0.89 -16.42 17.59
CA LEU A 206 -2.01 -16.85 16.76
C LEU A 206 -3.00 -15.69 16.58
#